data_AF-A0A1C1CE99-F1
#
_entry.id   AF-A0A1C1CE99-F1
#
_cell.length_a   1.000
_cell.length_b   1.000
_cell.length_c   1.000
_cell.angle_alpha   90.00
_cell.angle_beta   90.00
_cell.angle_gamma   90.00
#
_symmetry.space_group_name_H-M   'P 1'
#
loop_
_entity.id
_entity.type
_entity.pdbx_description
1 polymer ?
#
loop_
_entity_poly.entity_id
_entity_poly.type
_entity_poly.pdbx_seq_one_letter_code
_entity_poly.pdbx_strand_id
1 'polypeptide(L)'
;MGVQKQEAQGHAGAHLLGHARHCFDYLRQSIMCAGDVSYESAIVLPDGRLIDGVDGWGDWHMCRSWDTIWDYAVQHRGQNFSGIV
;
A
#
# COMPACT_ATOMS: atom_id res chain seq x y z
N MET A 1 -10.36 -21.73 40.31
CA MET A 1 -10.14 -22.16 38.90
C MET A 1 -10.49 -21.07 37.86
N GLY A 2 -10.81 -19.81 38.27
CA GLY A 2 -11.18 -18.74 37.33
C GLY A 2 -10.03 -17.89 36.77
N VAL A 3 -8.89 -17.81 37.48
CA VAL A 3 -7.75 -16.94 37.11
C VAL A 3 -6.98 -17.47 35.88
N GLN A 4 -6.77 -18.79 35.78
CA GLN A 4 -6.02 -19.40 34.69
C GLN A 4 -6.64 -19.19 33.30
N LYS A 5 -7.98 -19.06 33.22
CA LYS A 5 -8.67 -18.79 31.94
C LYS A 5 -8.43 -17.37 31.42
N GLN A 6 -8.28 -16.39 32.31
CA GLN A 6 -8.04 -14.99 31.90
C GLN A 6 -6.60 -14.78 31.44
N GLU A 7 -5.61 -15.40 32.11
CA GLU A 7 -4.21 -15.32 31.68
C GLU A 7 -3.98 -16.00 30.32
N ALA A 8 -4.55 -17.19 30.11
CA ALA A 8 -4.46 -17.89 28.82
C ALA A 8 -5.09 -17.08 27.67
N GLN A 9 -6.21 -16.39 27.93
CA GLN A 9 -6.85 -15.50 26.96
C GLN A 9 -6.02 -14.24 26.69
N GLY A 10 -5.39 -13.65 27.72
CA GLY A 10 -4.48 -12.51 27.56
C GLY A 10 -3.25 -12.83 26.71
N HIS A 11 -2.65 -14.01 26.92
CA HIS A 11 -1.53 -14.48 26.09
C HIS A 11 -1.96 -14.76 24.65
N ALA A 12 -3.13 -15.37 24.43
CA ALA A 12 -3.66 -15.60 23.09
C ALA A 12 -3.93 -14.26 22.35
N GLY A 13 -4.51 -13.27 23.03
CA GLY A 13 -4.74 -11.93 22.48
C GLY A 13 -3.44 -11.21 22.12
N ALA A 14 -2.43 -11.25 22.99
CA ALA A 14 -1.12 -10.67 22.72
C ALA A 14 -0.43 -11.34 21.51
N HIS A 15 -0.53 -12.67 21.40
CA HIS A 15 0.01 -13.41 20.26
C HIS A 15 -0.71 -13.05 18.95
N LEU A 16 -2.04 -12.96 18.95
CA LEU A 16 -2.83 -12.56 17.78
C LEU A 16 -2.47 -11.15 17.29
N LEU A 17 -2.36 -10.18 18.21
CA LEU A 17 -1.93 -8.82 17.89
C LEU A 17 -0.49 -8.79 17.36
N GLY A 18 0.39 -9.59 17.97
CA GLY A 18 1.75 -9.79 17.50
C GLY A 18 1.77 -10.29 16.07
N HIS A 19 1.05 -11.37 15.77
CA HIS A 19 0.99 -11.94 14.42
C HIS A 19 0.45 -10.94 13.39
N ALA A 20 -0.67 -10.28 13.69
CA ALA A 20 -1.26 -9.27 12.83
C ALA A 20 -0.26 -8.15 12.48
N ARG A 21 0.51 -7.66 13.47
CA ARG A 21 1.54 -6.64 13.24
C ARG A 21 2.59 -7.08 12.21
N HIS A 22 3.08 -8.31 12.30
CA HIS A 22 4.06 -8.83 11.36
C HIS A 22 3.47 -8.96 9.95
N CYS A 23 2.22 -9.43 9.84
CA CYS A 23 1.52 -9.51 8.55
C CYS A 23 1.37 -8.13 7.90
N PHE A 24 0.97 -7.11 8.66
CA PHE A 24 0.85 -5.74 8.13
C PHE A 24 2.20 -5.18 7.69
N ASP A 25 3.27 -5.42 8.44
CA ASP A 25 4.59 -4.97 8.02
C ASP A 25 5.06 -5.71 6.75
N TYR A 26 4.78 -7.00 6.62
CA TYR A 26 5.09 -7.76 5.40
C TYR A 26 4.33 -7.24 4.18
N LEU A 27 3.05 -6.91 4.33
CA LEU A 27 2.24 -6.28 3.28
C LEU A 27 2.79 -4.90 2.91
N ARG A 28 3.15 -4.09 3.91
CA ARG A 28 3.77 -2.77 3.69
C ARG A 28 5.08 -2.90 2.89
N GLN A 29 5.97 -3.80 3.29
CA GLN A 29 7.24 -4.05 2.58
C GLN A 29 6.99 -4.53 1.14
N SER A 30 5.97 -5.36 0.94
CA SER A 30 5.60 -5.87 -0.39
C SER A 30 5.09 -4.75 -1.30
N ILE A 31 4.25 -3.85 -0.79
CA ILE A 31 3.77 -2.65 -1.51
C ILE A 31 4.94 -1.73 -1.86
N MET A 32 5.87 -1.48 -0.92
CA MET A 32 7.03 -0.64 -1.18
C MET A 32 7.96 -1.23 -2.24
N CYS A 33 8.17 -2.55 -2.20
CA CYS A 33 9.00 -3.27 -3.17
C CYS A 33 8.38 -3.25 -4.58
N ALA A 34 7.06 -3.40 -4.65
CA ALA A 34 6.29 -3.32 -5.89
C ALA A 34 5.71 -1.90 -6.12
N GLY A 35 6.34 -0.87 -5.56
CA GLY A 35 5.85 0.50 -5.62
C GLY A 35 5.82 1.00 -7.06
N ASP A 36 4.64 1.01 -7.65
CA ASP A 36 4.43 1.46 -9.01
C ASP A 36 3.79 2.86 -9.02
N VAL A 37 4.42 3.73 -9.79
CA VAL A 37 4.03 5.13 -9.99
C VAL A 37 3.90 5.46 -11.48
N SER A 38 3.74 4.43 -12.32
CA SER A 38 3.39 4.62 -13.72
C SER A 38 2.03 5.31 -13.85
N TYR A 39 1.94 6.27 -14.77
CA TYR A 39 0.67 6.89 -15.12
C TYR A 39 -0.15 5.91 -15.97
N GLU A 40 -1.44 5.83 -15.69
CA GLU A 40 -2.36 5.07 -16.52
C GLU A 40 -2.69 5.83 -17.81
N SER A 41 -2.71 5.12 -18.94
CA SER A 41 -3.08 5.71 -20.23
C SER A 41 -4.58 5.97 -20.31
N ALA A 42 -4.95 7.03 -21.01
CA ALA A 42 -6.35 7.33 -21.29
C ALA A 42 -6.96 6.26 -22.20
N ILE A 43 -8.23 5.91 -21.95
CA ILE A 43 -8.97 4.97 -22.80
C ILE A 43 -9.15 5.57 -24.20
N VAL A 44 -8.76 4.80 -25.21
CA VAL A 44 -8.93 5.14 -26.63
C VAL A 44 -10.11 4.33 -27.19
N LEU A 45 -11.15 5.03 -27.64
CA LEU A 45 -12.29 4.40 -28.32
C LEU A 45 -11.88 3.82 -29.68
N PRO A 46 -12.65 2.87 -30.25
CA PRO A 46 -12.36 2.32 -31.58
C PRO A 46 -12.27 3.36 -32.71
N ASP A 47 -12.87 4.54 -32.53
CA ASP A 47 -12.81 5.66 -33.47
C ASP A 47 -11.61 6.62 -33.23
N GLY A 48 -10.73 6.29 -32.28
CA GLY A 48 -9.53 7.04 -31.94
C GLY A 48 -9.75 8.20 -30.96
N ARG A 49 -10.99 8.47 -30.51
CA ARG A 49 -11.24 9.51 -29.51
C ARG A 49 -10.78 9.05 -28.12
N LEU A 50 -10.18 9.98 -27.39
CA LEU A 50 -9.92 9.84 -25.95
C LEU A 50 -11.20 10.12 -25.18
N ILE A 51 -11.41 9.37 -24.10
CA ILE A 51 -12.43 9.67 -23.10
C ILE A 51 -11.76 10.00 -21.77
N ASP A 52 -12.46 10.77 -20.92
CA ASP A 52 -12.03 11.05 -19.54
C ASP A 52 -12.20 9.78 -18.69
N GLY A 53 -11.26 8.84 -18.86
CA GLY A 53 -11.21 7.57 -18.16
C GLY A 53 -9.90 6.83 -18.44
N VAL A 54 -9.55 5.94 -17.53
CA VAL A 54 -8.36 5.08 -17.57
C VAL A 54 -8.80 3.64 -17.27
N ASP A 55 -8.14 2.65 -17.89
CA ASP A 55 -8.40 1.23 -17.63
C ASP A 55 -7.15 0.43 -17.23
N GLY A 56 -5.96 1.05 -17.30
CA GLY A 56 -4.67 0.46 -16.94
C GLY A 56 -4.15 -0.63 -17.89
N TRP A 57 -4.86 -0.98 -18.96
CA TRP A 57 -4.48 -2.12 -19.79
C TRP A 57 -3.39 -1.76 -20.80
N GLY A 58 -2.31 -2.56 -20.78
CA GLY A 58 -1.17 -2.39 -21.68
C GLY A 58 -0.20 -1.29 -21.26
N ASP A 59 -0.43 -0.66 -20.11
CA ASP A 59 0.50 0.31 -19.54
C ASP A 59 1.82 -0.35 -19.14
N TRP A 60 2.91 0.37 -19.39
CA TRP A 60 4.23 -0.12 -19.09
C TRP A 60 4.59 0.18 -17.63
N HIS A 61 4.71 -0.90 -16.87
CA HIS A 61 5.20 -0.86 -15.50
C HIS A 61 6.72 -1.02 -15.48
N MET A 62 7.40 -0.17 -14.71
CA MET A 62 8.84 -0.23 -14.52
C MET A 62 9.15 -0.12 -13.04
N CYS A 63 9.94 -1.06 -12.52
CA CYS A 63 10.41 -0.99 -11.14
C CYS A 63 11.20 0.32 -10.93
N ARG A 64 10.89 1.02 -9.83
CA ARG A 64 11.58 2.25 -9.42
C ARG A 64 12.07 2.13 -7.99
N SER A 65 13.03 2.96 -7.62
CA SER A 65 13.53 3.04 -6.24
C SER A 65 12.43 3.56 -5.31
N TRP A 66 12.14 2.82 -4.25
CA TRP A 66 11.23 3.26 -3.19
C TRP A 66 11.69 4.57 -2.57
N ASP A 67 12.99 4.72 -2.28
CA ASP A 67 13.52 5.93 -1.64
C ASP A 67 13.26 7.16 -2.51
N THR A 68 13.36 7.02 -3.83
CA THR A 68 13.06 8.12 -4.77
C THR A 68 11.57 8.45 -4.79
N ILE A 69 10.70 7.44 -4.77
CA ILE A 69 9.23 7.64 -4.69
C ILE A 69 8.89 8.39 -3.39
N TRP A 70 9.44 7.93 -2.27
CA TRP A 70 9.22 8.50 -0.95
C TRP A 70 9.70 9.94 -0.86
N ASP A 71 10.96 10.21 -1.24
CA ASP A 71 11.54 11.55 -1.17
C ASP A 71 10.73 12.54 -2.01
N TYR A 72 10.33 12.13 -3.22
CA TYR A 72 9.48 12.95 -4.07
C TYR A 72 8.11 13.21 -3.43
N ALA A 73 7.45 12.19 -2.89
CA ALA A 73 6.14 12.31 -2.26
C ALA A 73 6.19 13.21 -1.02
N VAL A 74 7.20 13.08 -0.15
CA VAL A 74 7.36 13.90 1.04
C VAL A 74 7.65 15.36 0.68
N GLN A 75 8.49 15.62 -0.32
CA GLN A 75 8.83 16.98 -0.76
C GLN A 75 7.63 17.71 -1.39
N HIS A 76 6.74 16.98 -2.08
CA HIS A 76 5.62 17.55 -2.84
C HIS A 76 4.25 17.31 -2.20
N ARG A 77 4.20 16.81 -0.95
CA ARG A 77 2.94 16.56 -0.26
C ARG A 77 2.12 17.85 -0.12
N GLY A 78 0.85 17.77 -0.52
CA GLY A 78 -0.06 18.93 -0.42
C GLY A 78 -0.51 19.26 1.00
N GLN A 79 -0.39 18.31 1.93
CA GLN A 79 -0.80 18.44 3.32
C GLN A 79 0.17 17.70 4.26
N ASN A 80 0.27 18.14 5.51
CA ASN A 80 1.12 17.54 6.54
C ASN A 80 0.33 16.65 7.50
N PHE A 81 -0.57 15.80 6.98
CA PHE A 81 -1.21 14.79 7.82
C PHE A 81 -0.22 13.69 8.18
N SER A 82 -0.32 13.13 9.38
CA SER A 82 0.58 12.09 9.88
C SER A 82 0.29 10.69 9.29
N GLY A 83 -0.19 10.60 8.05
CA GLY A 83 -0.61 9.34 7.41
C GLY A 83 -0.29 9.29 5.91
N ILE A 84 -0.09 8.08 5.38
CA ILE A 84 0.45 7.74 4.04
C ILE A 84 1.57 8.70 3.59
N VAL A 85 2.40 9.05 4.57
CA VAL A 85 3.82 9.38 4.50
C VAL A 85 4.32 9.07 5.90
#